data_AF-A0A843S650-F1
#
_entry.id   AF-A0A843S650-F1
#
_cell.length_a   1.000
_cell.length_b   1.000
_cell.length_c   1.000
_cell.angle_alpha   90.00
_cell.angle_beta   90.00
_cell.angle_gamma   90.00
#
_symmetry.space_group_name_H-M   'P 1'
#
loop_
_entity.id
_entity.type
_entity.pdbx_description
1 polymer ?
#
loop_
_entity_poly.entity_id
_entity_poly.type
_entity_poly.pdbx_seq_one_letter_code
_entity_poly.pdbx_strand_id
1 'polypeptide(L)'
;AKPVLDGEPNYEDHPVNWKVENGYFRDYDVRKQLYRSVFSGACGVTYGHQAIRQFYSEREEPMGFPDRYWTEALDRPGAFQAGYLRRLILSRPPLSRVPDQTIIKSGQGVKGEYMTALRDKGDSYAMIYLPVGRRIGVDVSWMKAEKIAAWWFNPRNGEALKIGLQRSEDSLRFVPPTTGIENDWVLVLDDSARQWVAPGDVQTVN
;
A
#
# COMPACT_ATOMS: atom_id res chain seq x y z
N ALA A 1 13.60 11.83 -17.11
CA ALA A 1 12.76 11.73 -15.90
C ALA A 1 13.67 11.71 -14.67
N LYS A 2 13.22 12.22 -13.52
CA LYS A 2 13.91 12.14 -12.22
C LYS A 2 13.00 11.42 -11.20
N PRO A 3 13.54 10.76 -10.17
CA PRO A 3 12.73 10.18 -9.10
C PRO A 3 11.90 11.26 -8.38
N VAL A 4 10.72 10.87 -7.90
CA VAL A 4 9.84 11.67 -7.05
C VAL A 4 9.53 10.88 -5.77
N LEU A 5 9.35 11.59 -4.68
CA LEU A 5 8.97 11.04 -3.38
C LEU A 5 7.94 11.96 -2.73
N ASP A 6 6.96 11.37 -2.06
CA ASP A 6 6.02 12.09 -1.20
C ASP A 6 6.67 12.29 0.17
N GLY A 7 7.17 13.50 0.39
CA GLY A 7 8.05 13.88 1.50
C GLY A 7 7.33 14.39 2.74
N GLU A 8 6.03 14.67 2.63
CA GLU A 8 5.20 15.16 3.73
C GLU A 8 3.72 14.83 3.43
N PRO A 9 3.34 13.54 3.45
CA PRO A 9 1.93 13.15 3.34
C PRO A 9 1.16 13.54 4.62
N ASN A 10 -0.13 13.25 4.65
CA ASN A 10 -0.94 13.45 5.86
C ASN A 10 -0.32 12.72 7.06
N TYR A 11 -0.12 13.45 8.15
CA TYR A 11 0.45 12.91 9.37
C TYR A 11 -0.60 12.17 10.21
N GLU A 12 -0.20 11.04 10.78
CA GLU A 12 -1.04 10.30 11.73
C GLU A 12 -1.35 11.20 12.94
N ASP A 13 -2.62 11.17 13.36
CA ASP A 13 -3.17 11.98 14.44
C ASP A 13 -3.03 13.50 14.22
N HIS A 14 -2.92 13.95 12.96
CA HIS A 14 -3.08 15.35 12.60
C HIS A 14 -4.56 15.67 12.26
N PRO A 15 -5.14 16.77 12.77
CA PRO A 15 -6.50 17.18 12.40
C PRO A 15 -6.65 17.40 10.90
N VAL A 16 -7.74 16.91 10.32
CA VAL A 16 -7.99 17.09 8.88
C VAL A 16 -8.21 18.57 8.58
N ASN A 17 -7.41 19.12 7.66
CA ASN A 17 -7.39 20.55 7.34
C ASN A 17 -7.15 21.47 8.55
N TRP A 18 -6.36 21.02 9.53
CA TRP A 18 -6.03 21.80 10.74
C TRP A 18 -7.25 22.13 11.62
N LYS A 19 -8.32 21.35 11.49
CA LYS A 19 -9.62 21.59 12.11
C LYS A 19 -10.08 20.34 12.85
N VAL A 20 -10.18 20.42 14.17
CA VAL A 20 -10.52 19.29 15.05
C VAL A 20 -11.93 18.77 14.79
N GLU A 21 -12.85 19.63 14.33
CA GLU A 21 -14.22 19.28 13.96
C GLU A 21 -14.32 18.34 12.75
N ASN A 22 -13.26 18.28 11.92
CA ASN A 22 -13.18 17.35 10.79
C ASN A 22 -12.63 15.97 11.19
N GLY A 23 -12.30 15.77 12.47
CA GLY A 23 -11.58 14.60 12.94
C GLY A 23 -10.08 14.63 12.61
N TYR A 24 -9.45 13.48 12.78
CA TYR A 24 -8.00 13.30 12.67
C TYR A 24 -7.69 12.23 11.64
N PHE A 25 -6.60 12.39 10.90
CA PHE A 25 -6.07 11.31 10.08
C PHE A 25 -5.66 10.14 10.97
N ARG A 26 -6.16 8.95 10.67
CA ARG A 26 -5.78 7.72 11.38
C ARG A 26 -4.89 6.84 10.51
N ASP A 27 -4.43 5.73 11.08
CA ASP A 27 -3.54 4.78 10.45
C ASP A 27 -4.03 4.34 9.05
N TYR A 28 -5.34 4.12 8.88
CA TYR A 28 -5.94 3.84 7.56
C TYR A 28 -5.71 4.97 6.54
N ASP A 29 -5.88 6.23 6.91
CA ASP A 29 -5.67 7.37 6.00
C ASP A 29 -4.20 7.50 5.60
N VAL A 30 -3.30 7.30 6.56
CA VAL A 30 -1.86 7.32 6.33
C VAL A 30 -1.48 6.18 5.40
N ARG A 31 -1.82 4.92 5.71
CA ARG A 31 -1.55 3.76 4.83
C ARG A 31 -2.05 4.00 3.41
N LYS A 32 -3.28 4.49 3.27
CA LYS A 32 -3.87 4.81 1.97
C LYS A 32 -3.02 5.77 1.17
N GLN A 33 -2.52 6.84 1.78
CA GLN A 33 -1.63 7.78 1.08
C GLN A 33 -0.26 7.13 0.78
N LEU A 34 0.35 6.44 1.74
CA LEU A 34 1.66 5.79 1.57
C LEU A 34 1.67 4.83 0.37
N TYR A 35 0.69 3.93 0.30
CA TYR A 35 0.59 2.95 -0.79
C TYR A 35 0.28 3.63 -2.12
N ARG A 36 -0.63 4.62 -2.14
CA ARG A 36 -0.97 5.34 -3.38
C ARG A 36 0.21 6.11 -3.94
N SER A 37 1.02 6.77 -3.11
CA SER A 37 2.22 7.49 -3.56
C SER A 37 3.21 6.55 -4.24
N VAL A 38 3.53 5.43 -3.59
CA VAL A 38 4.45 4.43 -4.16
C VAL A 38 3.85 3.80 -5.41
N PHE A 39 2.61 3.32 -5.38
CA PHE A 39 2.00 2.64 -6.52
C PHE A 39 1.82 3.55 -7.74
N SER A 40 1.71 4.87 -7.53
CA SER A 40 1.67 5.88 -8.59
C SER A 40 3.05 6.26 -9.15
N GLY A 41 4.14 5.66 -8.65
CA GLY A 41 5.47 5.76 -9.25
C GLY A 41 6.51 6.48 -8.40
N ALA A 42 6.18 6.86 -7.16
CA ALA A 42 7.18 7.40 -6.25
C ALA A 42 8.25 6.33 -5.95
N CYS A 43 9.51 6.77 -5.84
CA CYS A 43 10.64 5.88 -5.47
C CYS A 43 10.63 5.48 -3.99
N GLY A 44 9.75 6.10 -3.21
CA GLY A 44 9.52 5.85 -1.79
C GLY A 44 8.48 6.83 -1.27
N VAL A 45 8.27 6.80 0.05
CA VAL A 45 7.38 7.70 0.76
C VAL A 45 7.88 7.87 2.19
N THR A 46 7.59 9.02 2.79
CA THR A 46 7.89 9.30 4.20
C THR A 46 6.65 9.10 5.06
N TYR A 47 6.83 8.57 6.26
CA TYR A 47 5.79 8.56 7.29
C TYR A 47 6.00 9.77 8.21
N GLY A 48 4.92 10.32 8.73
CA GLY A 48 4.99 11.31 9.79
C GLY A 48 3.80 11.23 10.73
N HIS A 49 4.02 11.72 11.94
CA HIS A 49 3.04 11.72 13.02
C HIS A 49 3.02 13.11 13.67
N GLN A 50 1.83 13.57 14.03
CA GLN A 50 1.61 14.92 14.55
C GLN A 50 2.40 15.24 15.82
N ALA A 51 2.39 14.36 16.81
CA ALA A 51 3.19 14.52 18.03
C ALA A 51 4.72 14.35 17.79
N ILE A 52 5.12 13.37 16.96
CA ILE A 52 6.54 13.03 16.75
C ILE A 52 7.28 14.13 15.98
N ARG A 53 6.68 14.68 14.92
CA ARG A 53 7.34 15.71 14.07
C ARG A 53 7.82 16.93 14.85
N GLN A 54 7.16 17.21 15.98
CA GLN A 54 7.40 18.38 16.82
C GLN A 54 7.98 17.99 18.19
N PHE A 55 8.25 16.70 18.43
CA PHE A 55 8.68 16.16 19.72
C PHE A 55 7.80 16.67 20.89
N TYR A 56 6.48 16.71 20.69
CA TYR A 56 5.55 17.30 21.67
C TYR A 56 5.68 16.61 23.03
N SER A 57 5.90 17.42 24.06
CA SER A 57 6.07 16.98 25.45
C SER A 57 5.46 18.02 26.38
N GLU A 58 5.43 17.74 27.69
CA GLU A 58 4.98 18.69 28.72
C GLU A 58 5.74 20.03 28.72
N ARG A 59 6.92 20.09 28.11
CA ARG A 59 7.81 21.26 28.11
C ARG A 59 7.58 22.21 26.94
N GLU A 60 6.78 21.79 25.96
CA GLU A 60 6.65 22.47 24.68
C GLU A 60 5.21 22.95 24.50
N GLU A 61 5.05 24.12 23.86
CA GLU A 61 3.73 24.60 23.45
C GLU A 61 3.16 23.72 22.32
N PRO A 62 1.91 23.23 22.43
CA PRO A 62 1.33 22.34 21.43
C PRO A 62 1.07 23.07 20.10
N MET A 63 1.64 22.58 18.99
CA MET A 63 1.34 23.08 17.65
C MET A 63 0.42 22.12 16.90
N GLY A 64 -0.74 22.59 16.43
CA GLY A 64 -1.63 21.81 15.56
C GLY A 64 -2.43 20.72 16.29
N PHE A 65 -2.78 20.96 17.55
CA PHE A 65 -3.67 20.09 18.34
C PHE A 65 -3.17 18.64 18.52
N PRO A 66 -1.91 18.40 18.95
CA PRO A 66 -1.48 17.06 19.34
C PRO A 66 -2.31 16.56 20.54
N ASP A 67 -2.67 15.27 20.52
CA ASP A 67 -3.50 14.63 21.55
C ASP A 67 -2.73 13.75 22.54
N ARG A 68 -1.41 13.59 22.33
CA ARG A 68 -0.51 12.73 23.12
C ARG A 68 0.95 13.17 22.98
N TYR A 69 1.81 12.78 23.91
CA TYR A 69 3.24 13.06 23.81
C TYR A 69 3.95 12.21 22.75
N TRP A 70 5.07 12.70 22.25
CA TRP A 70 5.79 12.03 21.15
C TRP A 70 6.27 10.62 21.52
N THR A 71 6.63 10.39 22.79
CA THR A 71 7.05 9.09 23.29
C THR A 71 5.91 8.07 23.28
N GLU A 72 4.69 8.52 23.58
CA GLU A 72 3.47 7.71 23.54
C GLU A 72 3.02 7.44 22.08
N ALA A 73 3.44 8.28 21.16
CA ALA A 73 3.15 8.15 19.73
C ALA A 73 4.07 7.17 19.00
N LEU A 74 5.18 6.72 19.60
CA LEU A 74 6.14 5.82 18.95
C LEU A 74 5.52 4.49 18.51
N ASP A 75 4.55 4.00 19.29
CA ASP A 75 3.89 2.71 19.03
C ASP A 75 2.59 2.85 18.22
N ARG A 76 2.38 3.98 17.54
CA ARG A 76 1.18 4.17 16.72
C ARG A 76 1.21 3.26 15.49
N PRO A 77 0.04 2.70 15.08
CA PRO A 77 0.02 1.66 14.06
C PRO A 77 0.65 2.08 12.72
N GLY A 78 0.46 3.35 12.31
CA GLY A 78 1.00 3.85 11.04
C GLY A 78 2.52 3.73 10.94
N ALA A 79 3.25 3.88 12.05
CA ALA A 79 4.71 3.77 12.08
C ALA A 79 5.19 2.37 11.65
N PHE A 80 4.58 1.32 12.18
CA PHE A 80 4.91 -0.07 11.81
C PHE A 80 4.39 -0.42 10.40
N GLN A 81 3.21 0.08 10.05
CA GLN A 81 2.57 -0.22 8.77
C GLN A 81 3.31 0.37 7.57
N ALA A 82 4.02 1.50 7.75
CA ALA A 82 4.95 2.02 6.75
C ALA A 82 6.09 1.02 6.44
N GLY A 83 6.55 0.28 7.45
CA GLY A 83 7.51 -0.81 7.30
C GLY A 83 6.99 -1.96 6.43
N TYR A 84 5.69 -2.28 6.51
CA TYR A 84 5.07 -3.33 5.70
C TYR A 84 5.06 -2.99 4.21
N LEU A 85 4.85 -1.72 3.86
CA LEU A 85 4.97 -1.25 2.47
C LEU A 85 6.39 -1.48 1.93
N ARG A 86 7.42 -1.12 2.71
CA ARG A 86 8.82 -1.36 2.32
C ARG A 86 9.06 -2.86 2.07
N ARG A 87 8.62 -3.72 3.00
CA ARG A 87 8.79 -5.18 2.85
C ARG A 87 8.09 -5.71 1.60
N LEU A 88 6.85 -5.28 1.34
CA LEU A 88 6.10 -5.66 0.15
C LEU A 88 6.85 -5.27 -1.14
N ILE A 89 7.28 -4.01 -1.24
CA ILE A 89 7.95 -3.51 -2.46
C ILE A 89 9.28 -4.22 -2.70
N LEU A 90 10.03 -4.53 -1.64
CA LEU A 90 11.31 -5.24 -1.74
C LEU A 90 11.16 -6.75 -1.90
N SER A 91 9.96 -7.31 -1.74
CA SER A 91 9.71 -8.74 -1.97
C SER A 91 9.73 -9.13 -3.47
N ARG A 92 9.75 -8.15 -4.38
CA ARG A 92 9.87 -8.33 -5.84
C ARG A 92 10.93 -7.36 -6.39
N PRO A 93 11.47 -7.57 -7.63
CA PRO A 93 12.46 -6.68 -8.22
C PRO A 93 11.99 -5.21 -8.28
N PRO A 94 12.53 -4.29 -7.47
CA PRO A 94 11.88 -3.00 -7.27
C PRO A 94 12.17 -1.97 -8.38
N LEU A 95 13.30 -2.11 -9.09
CA LEU A 95 13.81 -1.10 -10.02
C LEU A 95 13.12 -1.10 -11.39
N SER A 96 12.52 -2.23 -11.79
CA SER A 96 11.84 -2.39 -13.07
C SER A 96 10.34 -2.07 -13.00
N ARG A 97 9.85 -1.64 -11.83
CA ARG A 97 8.44 -1.37 -11.58
C ARG A 97 7.97 -0.09 -12.26
N VAL A 98 6.77 -0.12 -12.83
CA VAL A 98 6.07 1.02 -13.44
C VAL A 98 4.63 1.09 -12.94
N PRO A 99 4.07 2.30 -12.74
CA PRO A 99 2.63 2.47 -12.56
C PRO A 99 1.89 2.06 -13.82
N ASP A 100 0.79 1.32 -13.68
CA ASP A 100 -0.04 0.93 -14.80
C ASP A 100 -1.49 0.72 -14.36
N GLN A 101 -2.31 1.76 -14.54
CA GLN A 101 -3.73 1.73 -14.19
C GLN A 101 -4.58 0.91 -15.16
N THR A 102 -4.07 0.60 -16.36
CA THR A 102 -4.82 -0.16 -17.37
C THR A 102 -5.10 -1.60 -16.96
N ILE A 103 -4.33 -2.10 -15.98
CA ILE A 103 -4.53 -3.40 -15.31
C ILE A 103 -5.92 -3.49 -14.65
N ILE A 104 -6.52 -2.38 -14.22
CA ILE A 104 -7.81 -2.40 -13.52
C ILE A 104 -8.96 -2.30 -14.55
N LYS A 105 -9.55 -3.45 -14.90
CA LYS A 105 -10.68 -3.55 -15.84
C LYS A 105 -12.02 -3.14 -15.24
N SER A 106 -12.25 -3.45 -13.96
CA SER A 106 -13.50 -3.09 -13.27
C SER A 106 -13.36 -3.03 -11.76
N GLY A 107 -14.32 -2.37 -11.12
CA GLY A 107 -14.34 -2.16 -9.66
C GLY A 107 -13.65 -0.89 -9.19
N GLN A 108 -13.08 -0.08 -10.11
CA GLN A 108 -12.42 1.19 -9.80
C GLN A 108 -13.30 2.10 -8.93
N GLY A 109 -12.70 2.65 -7.87
CA GLY A 109 -13.33 3.63 -7.00
C GLY A 109 -13.00 5.07 -7.39
N VAL A 110 -13.63 6.02 -6.71
CA VAL A 110 -13.38 7.46 -6.90
C VAL A 110 -12.79 8.07 -5.62
N LYS A 111 -12.06 9.18 -5.77
CA LYS A 111 -11.50 9.94 -4.63
C LYS A 111 -10.70 9.05 -3.66
N GLY A 112 -11.18 8.86 -2.43
CA GLY A 112 -10.54 8.04 -1.41
C GLY A 112 -10.53 6.55 -1.73
N GLU A 113 -11.44 6.08 -2.59
CA GLU A 113 -11.55 4.67 -2.99
C GLU A 113 -10.71 4.34 -4.24
N TYR A 114 -10.02 5.33 -4.81
CA TYR A 114 -9.29 5.15 -6.06
C TYR A 114 -8.12 4.17 -5.87
N MET A 115 -8.18 3.06 -6.58
CA MET A 115 -7.20 1.99 -6.59
C MET A 115 -6.02 2.36 -7.48
N THR A 116 -4.82 2.02 -7.03
CA THR A 116 -3.57 2.26 -7.75
C THR A 116 -2.89 0.93 -8.04
N ALA A 117 -2.38 0.77 -9.25
CA ALA A 117 -1.79 -0.44 -9.77
C ALA A 117 -0.41 -0.17 -10.37
N LEU A 118 0.41 -1.18 -10.27
CA LEU A 118 1.75 -1.22 -10.80
C LEU A 118 2.05 -2.58 -11.39
N ARG A 119 3.04 -2.63 -12.26
CA ARG A 119 3.62 -3.88 -12.75
C ARG A 119 5.10 -3.78 -13.02
N ASP A 120 5.71 -4.92 -13.23
CA ASP A 120 7.05 -5.05 -13.76
C ASP A 120 7.10 -4.76 -15.27
N LYS A 121 8.14 -4.04 -15.72
CA LYS A 121 8.41 -3.85 -17.16
C LYS A 121 8.74 -5.17 -17.88
N GLY A 122 9.25 -6.17 -17.17
CA GLY A 122 9.52 -7.50 -17.70
C GLY A 122 8.32 -8.44 -17.69
N ASP A 123 7.12 -7.91 -17.47
CA ASP A 123 5.85 -8.65 -17.45
C ASP A 123 5.79 -9.77 -16.38
N SER A 124 6.61 -9.70 -15.32
CA SER A 124 6.78 -10.79 -14.35
C SER A 124 5.90 -10.70 -13.10
N TYR A 125 5.44 -9.50 -12.72
CA TYR A 125 4.50 -9.33 -11.61
C TYR A 125 3.67 -8.06 -11.73
N ALA A 126 2.56 -8.02 -10.99
CA ALA A 126 1.79 -6.82 -10.72
C ALA A 126 1.33 -6.76 -9.27
N MET A 127 1.06 -5.55 -8.81
CA MET A 127 0.44 -5.29 -7.52
C MET A 127 -0.65 -4.25 -7.70
N ILE A 128 -1.80 -4.45 -7.07
CA ILE A 128 -2.90 -3.49 -7.06
C ILE A 128 -3.27 -3.19 -5.61
N TYR A 129 -3.17 -1.93 -5.21
CA TYR A 129 -3.63 -1.46 -3.90
C TYR A 129 -5.11 -1.07 -3.98
N LEU A 130 -5.90 -1.71 -3.12
CA LEU A 130 -7.32 -1.47 -2.91
C LEU A 130 -7.48 -0.70 -1.59
N PRO A 131 -7.82 0.60 -1.60
CA PRO A 131 -8.08 1.34 -0.36
C PRO A 131 -9.33 0.85 0.38
N VAL A 132 -10.29 0.31 -0.37
CA VAL A 132 -11.55 -0.23 0.14
C VAL A 132 -11.67 -1.66 -0.34
N GLY A 133 -11.96 -2.57 0.58
CA GLY A 133 -12.12 -3.97 0.25
C GLY A 133 -13.33 -4.16 -0.64
N ARG A 134 -13.10 -4.47 -1.92
CA ARG A 134 -14.16 -4.68 -2.90
C ARG A 134 -13.71 -5.61 -4.01
N ARG A 135 -14.68 -6.17 -4.73
CA ARG A 135 -14.39 -6.99 -5.91
C ARG A 135 -13.69 -6.15 -6.98
N ILE A 136 -12.66 -6.73 -7.59
CA ILE A 136 -11.89 -6.13 -8.68
C ILE A 136 -11.84 -7.07 -9.89
N GLY A 137 -11.93 -6.50 -11.09
CA GLY A 137 -11.60 -7.17 -12.34
C GLY A 137 -10.25 -6.68 -12.86
N VAL A 138 -9.38 -7.61 -13.24
CA VAL A 138 -7.99 -7.36 -13.57
C VAL A 138 -7.68 -7.84 -14.99
N ASP A 139 -7.02 -7.01 -15.79
CA ASP A 139 -6.37 -7.42 -17.03
C ASP A 139 -5.03 -8.08 -16.72
N VAL A 140 -4.84 -9.31 -17.21
CA VAL A 140 -3.57 -10.03 -17.09
C VAL A 140 -3.04 -10.48 -18.46
N SER A 141 -3.64 -10.01 -19.56
CA SER A 141 -3.21 -10.33 -20.94
C SER A 141 -1.78 -9.86 -21.28
N TRP A 142 -1.29 -8.84 -20.55
CA TRP A 142 0.09 -8.36 -20.67
C TRP A 142 1.11 -9.30 -20.03
N MET A 143 0.67 -10.20 -19.15
CA MET A 143 1.53 -11.07 -18.36
C MET A 143 1.79 -12.36 -19.14
N LYS A 144 3.06 -12.63 -19.47
CA LYS A 144 3.46 -13.76 -20.33
C LYS A 144 3.69 -15.06 -19.56
N ALA A 145 3.10 -15.19 -18.37
CA ALA A 145 3.27 -16.35 -17.52
C ALA A 145 2.31 -17.48 -17.91
N GLU A 146 2.78 -18.73 -17.92
CA GLU A 146 1.91 -19.89 -18.13
C GLU A 146 0.85 -20.01 -17.01
N LYS A 147 1.26 -19.70 -15.77
CA LYS A 147 0.42 -19.71 -14.58
C LYS A 147 0.75 -18.50 -13.70
N ILE A 148 -0.30 -17.90 -13.17
CA ILE A 148 -0.21 -16.71 -12.31
C ILE A 148 -0.42 -17.14 -10.86
N ALA A 149 0.57 -16.95 -10.00
CA ALA A 149 0.39 -17.11 -8.56
C ALA A 149 -0.22 -15.83 -7.98
N ALA A 150 -1.37 -15.95 -7.32
CA ALA A 150 -2.09 -14.80 -6.78
C ALA A 150 -2.11 -14.82 -5.24
N TRP A 151 -2.00 -13.63 -4.64
CA TRP A 151 -1.98 -13.42 -3.20
C TRP A 151 -2.77 -12.19 -2.79
N TRP A 152 -3.29 -12.22 -1.58
CA TRP A 152 -3.72 -11.04 -0.85
C TRP A 152 -2.68 -10.68 0.20
N PHE A 153 -2.14 -9.47 0.14
CA PHE A 153 -1.28 -8.92 1.19
C PHE A 153 -2.06 -7.91 2.02
N ASN A 154 -1.99 -8.05 3.34
CA ASN A 154 -2.69 -7.22 4.30
C ASN A 154 -1.79 -6.07 4.76
N PRO A 155 -2.04 -4.82 4.33
CA PRO A 155 -1.19 -3.68 4.67
C PRO A 155 -1.27 -3.27 6.15
N ARG A 156 -2.25 -3.78 6.91
CA ARG A 156 -2.44 -3.48 8.34
C ARG A 156 -1.48 -4.23 9.25
N ASN A 157 -1.12 -5.46 8.88
CA ASN A 157 -0.32 -6.37 9.71
C ASN A 157 0.85 -7.04 8.95
N GLY A 158 0.93 -6.87 7.63
CA GLY A 158 2.00 -7.40 6.80
C GLY A 158 1.86 -8.89 6.45
N GLU A 159 0.71 -9.52 6.73
CA GLU A 159 0.47 -10.92 6.40
C GLU A 159 0.08 -11.11 4.93
N ALA A 160 0.45 -12.26 4.35
CA ALA A 160 0.06 -12.65 3.00
C ALA A 160 -0.78 -13.93 3.01
N LEU A 161 -1.86 -13.92 2.24
CA LEU A 161 -2.80 -15.02 2.07
C LEU A 161 -2.76 -15.51 0.62
N LYS A 162 -2.42 -16.78 0.43
CA LYS A 162 -2.34 -17.37 -0.91
C LYS A 162 -3.75 -17.59 -1.47
N ILE A 163 -4.00 -17.08 -2.67
CA ILE A 163 -5.25 -17.34 -3.41
C ILE A 163 -5.09 -18.64 -4.20
N GLY A 164 -3.90 -18.89 -4.74
CA GLY A 164 -3.58 -20.09 -5.54
C GLY A 164 -3.11 -19.73 -6.95
N LEU A 165 -2.99 -20.75 -7.80
CA LEU A 165 -2.61 -20.58 -9.19
C LEU A 165 -3.85 -20.28 -10.04
N GLN A 166 -3.75 -19.25 -10.87
CA GLN A 166 -4.74 -18.88 -11.86
C GLN A 166 -4.24 -19.34 -13.24
N ARG A 167 -5.19 -19.78 -14.07
CA ARG A 167 -4.91 -20.07 -15.48
C ARG A 167 -4.71 -18.75 -16.22
N SER A 168 -3.89 -18.79 -17.27
CA SER A 168 -3.69 -17.65 -18.15
C SER A 168 -4.97 -17.40 -18.97
N GLU A 169 -5.80 -16.48 -18.50
CA GLU A 169 -6.94 -15.90 -19.22
C GLU A 169 -6.68 -14.40 -19.39
N ASP A 170 -7.32 -13.71 -20.33
CA ASP A 170 -7.11 -12.26 -20.52
C ASP A 170 -7.60 -11.41 -19.35
N SER A 171 -8.46 -11.96 -18.50
CA SER A 171 -8.97 -11.24 -17.33
C SER A 171 -9.32 -12.16 -16.19
N LEU A 172 -9.05 -11.69 -14.98
CA LEU A 172 -9.34 -12.40 -13.74
C LEU A 172 -10.20 -11.52 -12.82
N ARG A 173 -10.91 -12.15 -11.89
CA ARG A 173 -11.73 -11.46 -10.88
C ARG A 173 -11.32 -11.91 -9.49
N PHE A 174 -11.17 -10.95 -8.60
CA PHE A 174 -10.76 -11.22 -7.22
C PHE A 174 -11.69 -10.52 -6.24
N VAL A 175 -11.90 -11.15 -5.09
CA VAL A 175 -12.62 -10.59 -3.94
C VAL A 175 -11.66 -10.66 -2.74
N PRO A 176 -11.37 -9.53 -2.06
CA PRO A 176 -10.52 -9.55 -0.88
C PRO A 176 -11.17 -10.31 0.27
N PRO A 177 -10.38 -10.82 1.24
CA PRO A 177 -10.90 -11.58 2.38
C PRO A 177 -11.93 -10.81 3.21
N THR A 178 -11.76 -9.49 3.31
CA THR A 178 -12.72 -8.59 3.95
C THR A 178 -13.07 -7.44 3.00
N THR A 179 -14.29 -6.93 3.12
CA THR A 179 -14.82 -5.87 2.27
C THR A 179 -15.28 -4.65 3.07
N GLY A 180 -15.32 -3.49 2.43
CA GLY A 180 -15.76 -2.23 3.03
C GLY A 180 -14.61 -1.24 3.29
N ILE A 181 -14.96 -0.09 3.86
CA ILE A 181 -14.01 0.97 4.20
C ILE A 181 -13.05 0.45 5.29
N GLU A 182 -11.81 0.94 5.28
CA GLU A 182 -10.71 0.54 6.18
C GLU A 182 -10.23 -0.91 6.04
N ASN A 183 -10.88 -1.68 5.17
CA ASN A 183 -10.49 -3.02 4.78
C ASN A 183 -9.61 -2.97 3.52
N ASP A 184 -8.53 -2.20 3.55
CA ASP A 184 -7.53 -2.10 2.49
C ASP A 184 -6.75 -3.41 2.24
N TRP A 185 -6.39 -3.68 0.99
CA TRP A 185 -5.67 -4.89 0.58
C TRP A 185 -4.74 -4.61 -0.60
N VAL A 186 -3.67 -5.39 -0.74
CA VAL A 186 -2.91 -5.44 -1.98
C VAL A 186 -3.12 -6.80 -2.65
N LEU A 187 -3.62 -6.80 -3.88
CA LEU A 187 -3.58 -7.97 -4.76
C LEU A 187 -2.18 -8.07 -5.35
N VAL A 188 -1.50 -9.19 -5.18
CA VAL A 188 -0.20 -9.47 -5.81
C VAL A 188 -0.37 -10.61 -6.81
N LEU A 189 0.12 -10.40 -8.03
CA LEU A 189 0.10 -11.36 -9.13
C LEU A 189 1.54 -11.60 -9.57
N ASP A 190 1.97 -12.86 -9.53
CA ASP A 190 3.33 -13.25 -9.86
C ASP A 190 3.35 -14.26 -10.98
N ASP A 191 4.35 -14.17 -11.86
CA ASP A 191 4.73 -15.27 -12.72
C ASP A 191 5.19 -16.42 -11.83
N SER A 192 4.42 -17.51 -11.81
CA SER A 192 4.68 -18.64 -10.91
C SER A 192 6.05 -19.30 -11.16
N ALA A 193 6.63 -19.14 -12.36
CA ALA A 193 7.96 -19.64 -12.68
C ALA A 193 9.07 -18.92 -11.89
N ARG A 194 8.80 -17.72 -11.37
CA ARG A 194 9.75 -16.96 -10.54
C ARG A 194 9.90 -17.49 -9.13
N GLN A 195 8.92 -18.27 -8.65
CA GLN A 195 8.95 -18.92 -7.32
C GLN A 195 9.30 -17.97 -6.17
N TRP A 196 8.85 -16.72 -6.24
CA TRP A 196 9.05 -15.79 -5.13
C TRP A 196 8.32 -16.24 -3.88
N VAL A 197 8.89 -15.89 -2.73
CA VAL A 197 8.28 -16.08 -1.41
C VAL A 197 7.01 -15.24 -1.26
N ALA A 198 6.28 -15.47 -0.17
CA ALA A 198 5.08 -14.72 0.14
C ALA A 198 5.35 -13.20 0.12
N PRO A 199 4.44 -12.38 -0.44
CA PRO A 199 4.63 -10.93 -0.45
C PRO A 199 4.88 -10.38 0.95
N GLY A 200 5.90 -9.52 1.09
CA GLY A 200 6.31 -8.97 2.37
C GLY A 200 7.37 -9.79 3.12
N ASP A 201 7.69 -11.00 2.66
CA ASP A 201 8.87 -11.75 3.13
C ASP A 201 10.08 -11.39 2.26
N VAL A 202 11.26 -11.38 2.89
CA VAL A 202 12.53 -11.18 2.19
C VAL A 202 13.09 -12.54 1.82
N GLN A 203 13.28 -12.78 0.52
CA GLN A 203 13.99 -13.95 0.05
C GLN A 203 15.46 -13.80 0.47
N THR A 204 15.88 -14.49 1.52
CA THR A 204 17.30 -14.56 1.89
C THR A 204 18.04 -15.28 0.77
N VAL A 205 18.83 -14.52 0.01
CA VAL A 205 19.79 -15.10 -0.92
C VAL A 205 20.94 -15.63 -0.06
N ASN A 206 21.05 -16.96 0.03
CA ASN A 206 22.26 -17.61 0.52
C ASN A 206 23.37 -17.49 -0.52
#